data_AF-A0A817RAM6-F1
#
_entry.id   AF-A0A817RAM6-F1
#
_cell.length_a   1.000
_cell.length_b   1.000
_cell.length_c   1.000
_cell.angle_alpha   90.00
_cell.angle_beta   90.00
_cell.angle_gamma   90.00
#
_symmetry.space_group_name_H-M   'P 1'
#
loop_
_entity.id
_entity.type
_entity.pdbx_description
1 polymer ?
#
loop_
_entity_poly.entity_id
_entity_poly.type
_entity_poly.pdbx_seq_one_letter_code
_entity_poly.pdbx_strand_id
1 'polypeptide(L)' 'TQDKNVDVNMPYYGLNRWSRGHEMVINFFIAYFLGEKPEDQTGDGLAKFTESWLSNLPSGAWSTWILSSHDSKRFKQ' A
#
# COMPACT_ATOMS: atom_id res chain seq x y z
N THR A 1 -6.67 14.59 4.68
CA THR A 1 -7.59 13.76 3.87
C THR A 1 -7.17 12.32 4.09
N GLN A 2 -8.10 11.45 4.46
CA GLN A 2 -7.79 10.06 4.82
C GLN A 2 -7.30 9.28 3.59
N ASP A 3 -6.30 8.42 3.77
CA ASP A 3 -5.69 7.64 2.69
C ASP A 3 -6.63 6.51 2.27
N LYS A 4 -7.27 6.68 1.11
CA LYS A 4 -8.25 5.72 0.57
C LYS A 4 -7.66 4.32 0.39
N ASN A 5 -6.34 4.18 0.18
CA ASN A 5 -5.72 2.87 0.08
C ASN A 5 -5.72 2.15 1.42
N VAL A 6 -5.43 2.84 2.51
CA VAL A 6 -5.47 2.25 3.86
C VAL A 6 -6.89 1.83 4.23
N ASP A 7 -7.86 2.72 3.99
CA ASP A 7 -9.26 2.47 4.36
C ASP A 7 -9.85 1.23 3.66
N VAL A 8 -9.45 0.99 2.41
CA VAL A 8 -9.91 -0.18 1.64
C VAL A 8 -9.13 -1.43 1.99
N ASN A 9 -7.81 -1.35 2.20
CA ASN A 9 -6.96 -2.55 2.29
C ASN A 9 -6.85 -3.12 3.71
N MET A 10 -6.84 -2.29 4.76
CA MET A 10 -6.61 -2.77 6.13
C MET A 10 -7.70 -3.71 6.65
N PRO A 11 -8.99 -3.54 6.30
CA PRO A 11 -10.03 -4.51 6.68
C PRO A 11 -9.79 -5.94 6.20
N TYR A 12 -9.02 -6.16 5.12
CA TYR A 12 -8.69 -7.50 4.63
C TYR A 12 -7.76 -8.29 5.55
N TYR A 13 -7.00 -7.63 6.43
CA TYR A 13 -6.23 -8.31 7.49
C TYR A 13 -7.14 -8.78 8.65
N GLY A 14 -8.40 -8.35 8.66
CA GLY A 14 -9.37 -8.65 9.70
C GLY A 14 -9.85 -7.41 10.44
N LEU A 15 -11.07 -7.48 10.98
CA LEU A 15 -11.69 -6.35 11.69
C LEU A 15 -11.11 -6.16 13.09
N ASN A 16 -10.53 -7.21 13.68
CA ASN A 16 -9.90 -7.20 15.00
C ASN A 16 -9.11 -8.51 15.23
N ARG A 17 -8.48 -8.63 16.40
CA ARG A 17 -7.69 -9.81 16.80
C ARG A 17 -8.46 -11.14 16.85
N TRP A 18 -9.79 -11.10 16.85
CA TRP A 18 -10.69 -12.27 16.91
C TRP A 18 -11.28 -12.66 15.55
N SER A 19 -11.34 -11.72 14.60
CA SER A 19 -11.68 -11.97 13.20
C SER A 19 -10.43 -11.79 12.35
N ARG A 20 -9.59 -12.83 12.30
CA ARG A 20 -8.42 -12.86 11.43
C ARG A 20 -8.85 -12.91 9.97
N GLY A 21 -8.31 -12.00 9.17
CA GLY A 21 -8.42 -12.01 7.71
C GLY A 21 -7.18 -12.65 7.09
N HIS A 22 -6.73 -12.10 5.97
CA HIS A 22 -5.53 -12.53 5.27
C HIS A 22 -4.26 -12.18 6.07
N GLU A 23 -3.25 -13.06 5.98
CA GLU A 23 -1.93 -12.82 6.60
C GLU A 23 -1.17 -11.68 5.92
N MET A 24 -1.44 -11.49 4.63
CA MET A 24 -0.81 -10.52 3.73
C MET A 24 -1.86 -9.98 2.77
N VAL A 25 -1.90 -8.66 2.59
CA VAL A 25 -2.72 -7.98 1.60
C VAL A 25 -1.80 -7.32 0.58
N ILE A 26 -2.17 -7.39 -0.69
CA ILE A 26 -1.35 -6.90 -1.79
C ILE A 26 -1.37 -5.36 -1.80
N ASN A 27 -0.20 -4.74 -1.65
CA ASN A 27 -0.03 -3.30 -1.72
C ASN A 27 0.52 -2.86 -3.08
N PHE A 28 -0.36 -2.32 -3.93
CA PHE A 28 -0.01 -1.80 -5.26
C PHE A 28 0.37 -0.32 -5.28
N PHE A 29 0.49 0.34 -4.12
CA PHE A 29 0.71 1.78 -4.11
C PHE A 29 1.97 2.19 -4.86
N ILE A 30 3.08 1.50 -4.68
CA ILE A 30 4.33 1.88 -5.36
C ILE A 30 4.14 1.79 -6.88
N ALA A 31 3.46 0.76 -7.37
CA ALA A 31 3.06 0.65 -8.78
C ALA A 31 2.22 1.85 -9.26
N TYR A 32 1.25 2.31 -8.46
CA TYR A 32 0.41 3.46 -8.81
C TYR A 32 1.17 4.79 -8.74
N PHE A 33 1.94 5.03 -7.68
CA PHE A 33 2.78 6.20 -7.50
C PHE A 33 3.77 6.37 -8.67
N LEU A 34 4.42 5.29 -9.10
CA LEU A 34 5.33 5.31 -10.25
C LEU A 34 4.60 5.48 -11.60
N GLY A 35 3.29 5.25 -11.63
CA GLY A 35 2.42 5.49 -12.78
C GLY A 35 1.88 6.92 -12.88
N GLU A 36 2.01 7.73 -11.82
CA GLU A 36 1.61 9.15 -11.80
C GLU A 36 2.62 10.02 -12.57
N LYS A 37 2.30 11.30 -12.74
CA LYS A 37 3.19 12.21 -13.45
C LYS A 37 4.48 12.43 -12.64
N PRO A 38 5.65 12.59 -13.29
CA PRO A 38 6.92 12.73 -12.59
C PRO A 38 6.96 13.85 -11.55
N GLU A 39 6.25 14.96 -11.78
CA GLU A 39 6.13 16.07 -10.84
C GLU A 39 5.44 15.71 -9.52
N ASP A 40 4.59 14.67 -9.54
CA ASP A 40 3.87 14.18 -8.36
C ASP A 40 4.69 13.09 -7.62
N GLN A 41 5.74 12.56 -8.26
CA GLN A 41 6.63 11.51 -7.73
C GLN A 41 7.70 12.06 -6.78
N THR A 42 7.27 12.71 -5.70
CA THR A 42 8.19 13.28 -4.70
C THR A 42 8.58 12.29 -3.61
N GLY A 43 9.79 12.42 -3.07
CA GLY A 43 10.24 11.62 -1.92
C GLY A 43 9.32 11.78 -0.70
N ASP A 44 8.81 12.99 -0.47
CA ASP A 44 7.86 13.28 0.62
C ASP A 44 6.53 12.56 0.41
N GLY A 45 6.04 12.47 -0.82
CA GLY A 45 4.82 11.72 -1.16
C GLY A 45 4.99 10.23 -0.87
N LEU A 46 6.12 9.66 -1.30
CA LEU A 46 6.46 8.25 -1.03
C LEU A 46 6.57 7.98 0.48
N ALA A 47 7.28 8.84 1.22
CA ALA A 47 7.47 8.70 2.66
C ALA A 47 6.13 8.75 3.42
N LYS A 48 5.28 9.74 3.14
CA LYS A 48 3.96 9.88 3.76
C LYS A 48 3.09 8.64 3.54
N PHE A 49 3.13 8.06 2.34
CA PHE A 49 2.39 6.85 2.09
C PHE A 49 2.97 5.64 2.82
N THR A 50 4.28 5.45 2.78
CA THR A 50 4.93 4.35 3.49
C THR A 50 4.61 4.40 4.99
N GLU A 51 4.65 5.59 5.59
CA GLU A 51 4.24 5.82 6.98
C GLU A 51 2.75 5.54 7.20
N SER A 52 1.87 6.00 6.32
CA SER A 52 0.42 5.73 6.36
C SER A 52 0.13 4.22 6.36
N TRP A 53 0.75 3.47 5.44
CA TRP A 53 0.57 2.02 5.35
C TRP A 53 1.07 1.29 6.60
N LEU A 54 2.30 1.58 7.03
CA LEU A 54 2.91 0.88 8.16
C LEU A 54 2.25 1.23 9.50
N SER A 55 1.80 2.47 9.69
CA SER A 55 1.12 2.90 10.93
C SER A 55 -0.28 2.31 11.10
N ASN A 56 -0.92 1.90 10.00
CA ASN A 56 -2.23 1.26 10.02
C ASN A 56 -2.17 -0.28 9.91
N LEU A 57 -0.98 -0.83 9.68
CA LEU A 57 -0.78 -2.28 9.61
C LEU A 57 -1.13 -2.91 10.98
N PRO A 58 -2.01 -3.93 11.04
CA PRO A 58 -2.32 -4.59 12.29
C PRO A 58 -1.08 -5.21 12.93
N SER A 59 -1.00 -5.15 14.26
CA SER A 59 0.12 -5.72 15.01
C SER A 59 0.35 -7.20 14.66
N GLY A 60 1.55 -7.53 14.19
CA GLY A 60 1.96 -8.89 13.82
C GLY A 60 1.59 -9.31 12.39
N ALA A 61 0.95 -8.44 11.60
CA ALA A 61 0.72 -8.68 10.18
C ALA A 61 1.99 -8.40 9.34
N TRP A 62 2.05 -9.00 8.15
CA TRP A 62 3.16 -8.83 7.22
C TRP A 62 2.80 -7.84 6.11
N SER A 63 3.65 -6.83 5.92
CA SER A 63 3.52 -5.89 4.82
C SER A 63 3.99 -6.51 3.50
N THR A 64 3.34 -6.13 2.40
CA THR A 64 3.82 -6.39 1.04
C THR A 64 4.07 -5.08 0.30
N TRP A 65 4.89 -5.14 -0.76
CA TRP A 65 5.20 -3.99 -1.60
C TRP A 65 5.33 -4.47 -3.05
N ILE A 66 4.39 -4.08 -3.90
CA ILE A 66 4.42 -4.45 -5.32
C ILE A 66 4.75 -3.24 -6.18
N LEU A 67 5.82 -3.37 -6.96
CA LEU A 67 6.28 -2.35 -7.89
C LEU A 67 5.60 -2.46 -9.26
N SER A 68 5.14 -3.66 -9.63
CA SER A 68 4.50 -3.91 -10.93
C SER A 68 3.75 -5.26 -10.91
N SER A 69 2.66 -5.34 -11.67
CA SER A 69 1.94 -6.56 -12.06
C SER A 69 1.70 -6.61 -13.57
N HIS A 70 1.06 -7.69 -14.03
CA HIS A 70 0.60 -7.84 -15.42
C HIS A 70 -0.42 -6.77 -15.87
N ASP A 71 -1.06 -6.07 -14.92
CA ASP A 71 -2.00 -4.97 -15.18
C ASP A 71 -1.33 -3.59 -15.21
N SER A 72 -0.04 -3.52 -14.85
CA SER A 72 0.72 -2.28 -14.82
C SER A 72 1.79 -2.25 -15.92
N LYS A 73 2.18 -1.04 -16.35
CA LYS A 73 3.40 -0.93 -17.17
C LYS A 73 4.58 -1.43 -16.35
N ARG A 74 5.49 -2.18 -17.00
CA ARG A 74 6.75 -2.56 -16.37
C ARG A 74 7.48 -1.30 -15.96
N PHE A 75 7.99 -1.28 -14.73
CA PHE A 75 8.97 -0.30 -14.34
C PHE A 75 10.17 -0.42 -15.28
N LYS A 76 10.48 0.66 -16.00
CA LYS A 76 11.67 0.74 -16.84
C LYS A 76 12.72 1.51 -16.05
N GLN A 77 13.83 0.83 -15.76
CA GLN A 77 15.06 1.48 -15.27
C GLN A 77 15.66 2.35 -16.37
#